data_AF-A0A9E5NBV9-F1
#
_entry.id   AF-A0A9E5NBV9-F1
#
_cell.length_a   1.000
_cell.length_b   1.000
_cell.length_c   1.000
_cell.angle_alpha   90.00
_cell.angle_beta   90.00
_cell.angle_gamma   90.00
#
_symmetry.space_group_name_H-M   'P 1'
#
loop_
_entity.id
_entity.type
_entity.pdbx_description
1 polymer ?
#
loop_
_entity_poly.entity_id
_entity_poly.type
_entity_poly.pdbx_seq_one_letter_code
_entity_poly.pdbx_strand_id
1 'polypeptide(L)'
;VRNPEYRGRFTGNVQQIDLLPLEWSSALKMYEDDRLDVLDLGLFPPAEMDRARQRHAGEYLSVPWLATIFVAFDVSRPPFDDVRVRQAFVLATDRETLGDVIWRGYVFPATGGLIPPGMPGHSVEIGLPYDPQQARRLLAEAGYPDGRGFHVAEALTPHEREPLSKHLRAQWQENLGVEITWQAMDYAAFGERVCREPPSMSLARWVADYPDPDNFL
;
A
#
# COMPACT_ATOMS: atom_id res chain seq x y z
N VAL A 1 24.74 18.40 0.18
CA VAL A 1 25.69 19.32 0.85
C VAL A 1 24.93 20.54 1.37
N ARG A 2 25.32 21.06 2.54
CA ARG A 2 24.68 22.22 3.18
C ARG A 2 24.68 23.44 2.26
N ASN A 3 23.54 24.13 2.19
CA ASN A 3 23.41 25.39 1.47
C ASN A 3 23.90 26.56 2.36
N PRO A 4 25.02 27.24 2.02
CA PRO A 4 25.53 28.37 2.81
C PRO A 4 24.62 29.62 2.74
N GLU A 5 23.78 29.74 1.73
CA GLU A 5 22.88 30.89 1.50
C GLU A 5 21.50 30.69 2.15
N TYR A 6 21.27 29.58 2.87
CA TYR A 6 20.00 29.31 3.52
C TYR A 6 19.73 30.29 4.68
N ARG A 7 18.62 31.04 4.59
CA ARG A 7 18.26 32.11 5.54
C ARG A 7 17.35 31.67 6.68
N GLY A 8 16.93 30.40 6.71
CA GLY A 8 16.09 29.86 7.79
C GLY A 8 16.89 29.57 9.06
N ARG A 9 16.18 29.25 10.15
CA ARG A 9 16.84 28.79 11.38
C ARG A 9 17.37 27.37 11.20
N PHE A 10 18.60 27.13 11.59
CA PHE A 10 19.23 25.82 11.56
C PHE A 10 20.00 25.61 12.87
N THR A 11 19.72 24.50 13.56
CA THR A 11 20.33 24.15 14.85
C THR A 11 21.17 22.88 14.80
N GLY A 12 21.28 22.23 13.62
CA GLY A 12 22.03 20.99 13.45
C GLY A 12 23.53 21.20 13.20
N ASN A 13 24.28 20.10 13.12
CA ASN A 13 25.71 20.07 12.79
C ASN A 13 26.02 19.34 11.46
N VAL A 14 25.02 18.77 10.79
CA VAL A 14 25.16 18.02 9.54
C VAL A 14 25.60 18.93 8.38
N GLN A 15 26.64 18.54 7.66
CA GLN A 15 27.20 19.29 6.51
C GLN A 15 26.84 18.66 5.15
N GLN A 16 26.61 17.35 5.13
CA GLN A 16 26.28 16.60 3.93
C GLN A 16 25.32 15.48 4.30
N ILE A 17 24.43 15.17 3.38
CA ILE A 17 23.54 14.02 3.43
C ILE A 17 23.74 13.32 2.10
N ASP A 18 24.06 12.03 2.16
CA ASP A 18 24.16 11.16 1.01
C ASP A 18 22.90 10.29 0.98
N LEU A 19 22.15 10.36 -0.12
CA LEU A 19 20.96 9.55 -0.33
C LEU A 19 21.34 8.34 -1.17
N LEU A 20 21.25 7.16 -0.58
CA LEU A 20 21.67 5.91 -1.22
C LEU A 20 20.43 5.09 -1.60
N PRO A 21 20.13 4.88 -2.90
CA PRO A 21 19.03 4.03 -3.33
C PRO A 21 19.42 2.56 -3.18
N LEU A 22 19.33 2.05 -1.95
CA LEU A 22 19.75 0.69 -1.60
C LEU A 22 18.54 -0.23 -1.43
N GLU A 23 18.69 -1.48 -1.89
CA GLU A 23 17.82 -2.58 -1.47
C GLU A 23 17.95 -2.84 0.04
N TRP A 24 16.86 -3.28 0.67
CA TRP A 24 16.77 -3.42 2.14
C TRP A 24 17.93 -4.24 2.74
N SER A 25 18.38 -5.29 2.06
CA SER A 25 19.45 -6.17 2.55
C SER A 25 20.82 -5.52 2.50
N SER A 26 21.08 -4.70 1.48
CA SER A 26 22.30 -3.89 1.37
C SER A 26 22.30 -2.77 2.39
N ALA A 27 21.14 -2.12 2.59
CA ALA A 27 20.97 -1.09 3.60
C ALA A 27 21.21 -1.63 5.01
N LEU A 28 20.63 -2.78 5.36
CA LEU A 28 20.85 -3.44 6.66
C LEU A 28 22.33 -3.73 6.88
N LYS A 29 23.01 -4.33 5.90
CA LYS A 29 24.44 -4.63 6.02
C LYS A 29 25.27 -3.38 6.22
N MET A 30 25.00 -2.32 5.45
CA MET A 30 25.72 -1.05 5.60
C MET A 30 25.46 -0.41 6.96
N TYR A 31 24.25 -0.53 7.50
CA TYR A 31 23.94 -0.09 8.85
C TYR A 31 24.72 -0.88 9.91
N GLU A 32 24.74 -2.21 9.80
CA GLU A 32 25.49 -3.08 10.71
C GLU A 32 27.02 -2.89 10.63
N ASP A 33 27.53 -2.45 9.47
CA ASP A 33 28.94 -2.14 9.22
C ASP A 33 29.31 -0.67 9.59
N ASP A 34 28.40 0.10 10.20
CA ASP A 34 28.59 1.52 10.56
C ASP A 34 28.89 2.42 9.34
N ARG A 35 28.29 2.08 8.19
CA ARG A 35 28.39 2.80 6.90
C ARG A 35 27.09 3.46 6.46
N LEU A 36 26.03 3.34 7.27
CA LEU A 36 24.74 3.98 7.07
C LEU A 36 24.20 4.43 8.43
N ASP A 37 23.93 5.72 8.60
CA ASP A 37 23.49 6.28 9.89
C ASP A 37 21.99 6.09 10.14
N VAL A 38 21.18 6.01 9.08
CA VAL A 38 19.71 5.91 9.17
C VAL A 38 19.22 4.76 8.30
N LEU A 39 18.59 3.77 8.94
CA LEU A 39 17.99 2.63 8.27
C LEU A 39 16.46 2.73 8.25
N ASP A 40 15.89 2.82 7.05
CA ASP A 40 14.43 2.74 6.86
C ASP A 40 13.99 1.28 6.71
N LEU A 41 13.13 0.82 7.63
CA LEU A 41 12.57 -0.54 7.59
C LEU A 41 11.32 -0.67 6.70
N GLY A 42 10.81 0.43 6.12
CA GLY A 42 9.57 0.43 5.35
C GLY A 42 9.59 -0.43 4.07
N LEU A 43 10.77 -0.80 3.57
CA LEU A 43 10.95 -1.68 2.41
C LEU A 43 11.34 -3.12 2.79
N PHE A 44 11.45 -3.43 4.09
CA PHE A 44 11.85 -4.75 4.54
C PHE A 44 10.68 -5.74 4.45
N PRO A 45 10.94 -7.02 4.16
CA PRO A 45 9.97 -8.07 4.44
C PRO A 45 9.59 -8.07 5.93
N PRO A 46 8.32 -8.29 6.31
CA PRO A 46 7.87 -8.18 7.71
C PRO A 46 8.68 -9.01 8.72
N ALA A 47 9.14 -10.21 8.32
CA ALA A 47 9.97 -11.04 9.18
C ALA A 47 11.38 -10.45 9.42
N GLU A 48 11.93 -9.73 8.44
CA GLU A 48 13.23 -9.05 8.57
C GLU A 48 13.09 -7.74 9.35
N MET A 49 11.94 -7.05 9.25
CA MET A 49 11.62 -5.93 10.15
C MET A 49 11.67 -6.35 11.62
N ASP A 50 11.06 -7.49 11.95
CA ASP A 50 11.08 -8.04 13.32
C ASP A 50 12.52 -8.31 13.79
N ARG A 51 13.33 -8.95 12.95
CA ARG A 51 14.73 -9.27 13.29
C ARG A 51 15.57 -8.02 13.48
N ALA A 52 15.47 -7.05 12.56
CA ALA A 52 16.18 -5.79 12.66
C ALA A 52 15.77 -5.02 13.92
N ARG A 53 14.46 -4.91 14.19
CA ARG A 53 13.93 -4.30 15.41
C ARG A 53 14.46 -4.97 16.67
N GLN A 54 14.47 -6.30 16.74
CA GLN A 54 14.93 -7.03 17.92
C GLN A 54 16.43 -6.85 18.15
N ARG A 55 17.22 -6.91 17.07
CA ARG A 55 18.67 -6.77 17.12
C ARG A 55 19.12 -5.35 17.49
N HIS A 56 18.42 -4.34 16.97
CA HIS A 56 18.73 -2.92 17.15
C HIS A 56 17.69 -2.20 18.02
N ALA A 57 17.14 -2.90 19.02
CA ALA A 57 16.01 -2.40 19.80
C ALA A 57 16.28 -1.07 20.53
N GLY A 58 17.54 -0.78 20.88
CA GLY A 58 17.95 0.47 21.51
C GLY A 58 17.95 1.68 20.58
N GLU A 59 17.94 1.45 19.28
CA GLU A 59 18.02 2.49 18.23
C GLU A 59 16.70 2.56 17.42
N TYR A 60 15.83 1.56 17.58
CA TYR A 60 14.57 1.46 16.86
C TYR A 60 13.56 2.53 17.30
N LEU A 61 13.06 3.28 16.33
CA LEU A 61 11.94 4.20 16.48
C LEU A 61 10.80 3.79 15.55
N SER A 62 9.58 3.74 16.10
CA SER A 62 8.35 3.55 15.35
C SER A 62 7.46 4.78 15.52
N VAL A 63 7.01 5.34 14.41
CA VAL A 63 6.06 6.46 14.39
C VAL A 63 4.94 6.15 13.42
N PRO A 64 3.68 6.55 13.72
CA PRO A 64 2.59 6.41 12.77
C PRO A 64 2.89 7.19 11.49
N TRP A 65 2.62 6.57 10.36
CA TRP A 65 2.70 7.22 9.05
C TRP A 65 1.28 7.51 8.55
N LEU A 66 0.99 8.78 8.26
CA LEU A 66 -0.31 9.21 7.72
C LEU A 66 -0.44 8.78 6.26
N ALA A 67 -0.66 7.49 6.04
CA ALA A 67 -0.67 6.88 4.73
C ALA A 67 -1.73 5.78 4.63
N THR A 68 -2.33 5.65 3.45
CA THR A 68 -3.26 4.57 3.13
C THR A 68 -2.84 3.88 1.85
N ILE A 69 -2.76 2.55 1.89
CA ILE A 69 -2.55 1.71 0.71
C ILE A 69 -3.94 1.26 0.22
N PHE A 70 -4.21 1.41 -1.07
CA PHE A 70 -5.52 1.13 -1.65
C PHE A 70 -5.40 0.56 -3.06
N VAL A 71 -6.45 -0.16 -3.46
CA VAL A 71 -6.69 -0.52 -4.85
C VAL A 71 -7.64 0.50 -5.44
N ALA A 72 -7.21 1.21 -6.49
CA ALA A 72 -8.07 2.08 -7.28
C ALA A 72 -8.67 1.28 -8.44
N PHE A 73 -9.92 1.58 -8.78
CA PHE A 73 -10.61 1.03 -9.93
C PHE A 73 -10.97 2.15 -10.91
N ASP A 74 -10.83 1.92 -12.22
CA ASP A 74 -11.43 2.81 -13.22
C ASP A 74 -12.93 2.58 -13.28
N VAL A 75 -13.69 3.46 -12.64
CA VAL A 75 -15.16 3.39 -12.57
C VAL A 75 -15.86 3.88 -13.84
N SER A 76 -15.10 4.32 -14.85
CA SER A 76 -15.66 4.81 -16.12
C SER A 76 -15.82 3.70 -17.17
N ARG A 77 -15.30 2.50 -16.90
CA ARG A 77 -15.26 1.38 -17.86
C ARG A 77 -15.61 0.04 -17.20
N PRO A 78 -16.21 -0.88 -17.96
CA PRO A 78 -16.36 -2.26 -17.51
C PRO A 78 -15.03 -2.94 -17.16
N PRO A 79 -14.99 -3.86 -16.19
CA PRO A 79 -16.14 -4.31 -15.36
C PRO A 79 -16.35 -3.48 -14.09
N PHE A 80 -15.51 -2.47 -13.82
CA PHE A 80 -15.50 -1.76 -12.54
C PHE A 80 -16.43 -0.54 -12.49
N ASP A 81 -17.13 -0.21 -13.58
CA ASP A 81 -18.27 0.70 -13.60
C ASP A 81 -19.44 0.17 -12.73
N ASP A 82 -19.64 -1.15 -12.68
CA ASP A 82 -20.60 -1.80 -11.79
C ASP A 82 -20.14 -1.77 -10.32
N VAL A 83 -20.94 -1.13 -9.46
CA VAL A 83 -20.67 -1.05 -8.01
C VAL A 83 -20.61 -2.43 -7.35
N ARG A 84 -21.38 -3.42 -7.84
CA ARG A 84 -21.40 -4.77 -7.28
C ARG A 84 -20.07 -5.47 -7.48
N VAL A 85 -19.40 -5.23 -8.61
CA VAL A 85 -18.05 -5.74 -8.87
C VAL A 85 -17.07 -5.13 -7.86
N ARG A 86 -17.08 -3.80 -7.68
CA ARG A 86 -16.18 -3.15 -6.71
C ARG A 86 -16.41 -3.64 -5.28
N GLN A 87 -17.68 -3.78 -4.87
CA GLN A 87 -18.05 -4.33 -3.57
C GLN A 87 -17.59 -5.78 -3.41
N ALA A 88 -17.71 -6.63 -4.44
CA ALA A 88 -17.23 -8.00 -4.39
C ALA A 88 -15.72 -8.08 -4.10
N PHE A 89 -14.90 -7.23 -4.73
CA PHE A 89 -13.45 -7.18 -4.46
C PHE A 89 -13.14 -6.74 -3.02
N VAL A 90 -13.88 -5.77 -2.47
CA VAL A 90 -13.69 -5.34 -1.07
C VAL A 90 -14.08 -6.46 -0.10
N LEU A 91 -15.26 -7.05 -0.27
CA LEU A 91 -15.78 -8.12 0.58
C LEU A 91 -14.94 -9.41 0.50
N ALA A 92 -14.29 -9.66 -0.64
CA ALA A 92 -13.41 -10.81 -0.84
C ALA A 92 -12.02 -10.65 -0.21
N THR A 93 -11.70 -9.50 0.38
CA THR A 93 -10.35 -9.19 0.88
C THR A 93 -10.33 -9.20 2.42
N ASP A 94 -9.68 -10.20 3.00
CA ASP A 94 -9.40 -10.23 4.44
C ASP A 94 -8.29 -9.22 4.80
N ARG A 95 -8.72 -8.03 5.23
CA ARG A 95 -7.84 -6.92 5.62
C ARG A 95 -7.23 -7.12 7.02
N GLU A 96 -7.89 -7.88 7.89
CA GLU A 96 -7.41 -8.17 9.24
C GLU A 96 -6.23 -9.13 9.20
N THR A 97 -6.39 -10.27 8.51
CA THR A 97 -5.28 -11.22 8.29
C THR A 97 -4.10 -10.54 7.59
N LEU A 98 -4.37 -9.66 6.63
CA LEU A 98 -3.34 -8.90 5.94
C LEU A 98 -2.53 -8.01 6.89
N GLY A 99 -3.20 -7.21 7.73
CA GLY A 99 -2.51 -6.30 8.67
C GLY A 99 -1.84 -7.05 9.83
N ASP A 100 -2.60 -7.90 10.50
CA ASP A 100 -2.21 -8.46 11.79
C ASP A 100 -1.28 -9.67 11.65
N VAL A 101 -1.51 -10.52 10.64
CA VAL A 101 -0.76 -11.77 10.45
C VAL A 101 0.35 -11.60 9.42
N ILE A 102 0.00 -11.16 8.21
CA ILE A 102 0.95 -11.08 7.09
C ILE A 102 1.96 -9.95 7.32
N TRP A 103 1.47 -8.77 7.68
CA TRP A 103 2.29 -7.61 8.02
C TRP A 103 2.65 -7.53 9.50
N ARG A 104 2.24 -8.52 10.32
CA ARG A 104 2.67 -8.66 11.73
C ARG A 104 2.37 -7.42 12.58
N GLY A 105 1.29 -6.70 12.27
CA GLY A 105 0.90 -5.47 12.97
C GLY A 105 1.71 -4.23 12.59
N TYR A 106 2.60 -4.29 11.59
CA TYR A 106 3.30 -3.09 11.07
C TYR A 106 2.40 -2.20 10.22
N VAL A 107 1.26 -2.70 9.76
CA VAL A 107 0.22 -1.92 9.08
C VAL A 107 -1.13 -2.21 9.74
N PHE A 108 -1.99 -1.20 9.77
CA PHE A 108 -3.34 -1.34 10.32
C PHE A 108 -4.33 -1.77 9.24
N PRO A 109 -5.27 -2.68 9.53
CA PRO A 109 -6.38 -2.97 8.63
C PRO A 109 -7.18 -1.70 8.32
N ALA A 110 -7.28 -1.34 7.04
CA ALA A 110 -8.02 -0.16 6.60
C ALA A 110 -9.54 -0.43 6.63
N THR A 111 -10.16 -0.38 7.81
CA THR A 111 -11.61 -0.57 8.04
C THR A 111 -12.40 0.74 8.08
N GLY A 112 -11.71 1.88 8.21
CA GLY A 112 -12.32 3.20 8.37
C GLY A 112 -12.29 4.10 7.13
N GLY A 113 -12.20 3.51 5.92
CA GLY A 113 -12.10 4.26 4.67
C GLY A 113 -10.69 4.73 4.33
N LEU A 114 -10.59 5.77 3.49
CA LEU A 114 -9.32 6.22 2.91
C LEU A 114 -8.48 7.08 3.87
N ILE A 115 -9.13 7.82 4.78
CA ILE A 115 -8.45 8.64 5.78
C ILE A 115 -7.89 7.72 6.88
N PRO A 116 -6.57 7.70 7.12
CA PRO A 116 -5.95 6.79 8.10
C PRO A 116 -6.31 7.15 9.54
N PRO A 117 -6.23 6.19 10.48
CA PRO A 117 -6.37 6.47 11.91
C PRO A 117 -5.40 7.56 12.36
N GLY A 118 -5.86 8.44 13.26
CA GLY A 118 -5.05 9.55 13.79
C GLY A 118 -5.18 10.87 13.02
N MET A 119 -5.92 10.91 11.91
CA MET A 119 -6.30 12.15 11.24
C MET A 119 -7.73 12.61 11.59
N PRO A 120 -8.01 13.92 11.58
CA PRO A 120 -9.39 14.42 11.56
C PRO A 120 -10.19 13.74 10.43
N GLY A 121 -11.51 13.58 10.59
CA GLY A 121 -12.37 12.99 9.56
C GLY A 121 -12.29 11.45 9.42
N HIS A 122 -11.34 10.78 10.07
CA HIS A 122 -11.34 9.32 10.15
C HIS A 122 -12.63 8.82 10.81
N SER A 123 -13.30 7.86 10.17
CA SER A 123 -14.51 7.23 10.68
C SER A 123 -14.25 5.75 10.88
N VAL A 124 -14.52 5.24 12.08
CA VAL A 124 -14.38 3.81 12.35
C VAL A 124 -15.44 3.00 11.58
N GLU A 125 -15.02 1.85 11.03
CA GLU A 125 -15.91 0.79 10.51
C GLU A 125 -16.84 1.16 9.33
N ILE A 126 -16.51 2.20 8.55
CA ILE A 126 -17.27 2.53 7.33
C ILE A 126 -16.94 1.62 6.13
N GLY A 127 -15.88 0.82 6.23
CA GLY A 127 -15.47 -0.15 5.20
C GLY A 127 -16.29 -1.43 5.25
N LEU A 128 -16.61 -1.98 4.08
CA LEU A 128 -17.33 -3.25 3.99
C LEU A 128 -16.52 -4.40 4.61
N PRO A 129 -17.12 -5.27 5.43
CA PRO A 129 -16.39 -6.33 6.14
C PRO A 129 -15.88 -7.41 5.18
N TYR A 130 -15.04 -8.31 5.68
CA TYR A 130 -14.69 -9.52 4.94
C TYR A 130 -15.89 -10.48 4.92
N ASP A 131 -16.49 -10.68 3.73
CA ASP A 131 -17.58 -11.62 3.49
C ASP A 131 -17.45 -12.25 2.08
N PRO A 132 -16.66 -13.33 1.95
CA PRO A 132 -16.51 -14.04 0.67
C PRO A 132 -17.81 -14.59 0.10
N GLN A 133 -18.79 -14.92 0.95
CA GLN A 133 -20.04 -15.49 0.48
C GLN A 133 -20.85 -14.40 -0.25
N GLN A 134 -20.98 -13.23 0.36
CA GLN A 134 -21.65 -12.10 -0.26
C GLN A 134 -20.85 -11.59 -1.48
N ALA A 135 -19.52 -11.61 -1.42
CA ALA A 135 -18.66 -11.25 -2.54
C ALA A 135 -18.96 -12.08 -3.80
N ARG A 136 -19.05 -13.42 -3.66
CA ARG A 136 -19.41 -14.33 -4.76
C ARG A 136 -20.79 -14.05 -5.33
N ARG A 137 -21.77 -13.79 -4.46
CA ARG A 137 -23.14 -13.47 -4.88
C ARG A 137 -23.18 -12.20 -5.73
N LEU A 138 -22.56 -11.12 -5.25
CA LEU A 138 -22.52 -9.85 -5.98
C LEU A 138 -21.80 -9.99 -7.34
N LEU A 139 -20.70 -10.73 -7.39
CA LEU A 139 -19.97 -10.94 -8.64
C LEU A 139 -20.79 -11.79 -9.64
N ALA A 140 -21.50 -12.81 -9.16
CA ALA A 140 -22.41 -13.60 -9.98
C ALA A 140 -23.61 -12.78 -10.50
N GLU A 141 -24.21 -11.94 -9.64
CA GLU A 141 -25.29 -11.01 -10.02
C GLU A 141 -24.83 -9.95 -11.03
N ALA A 142 -23.53 -9.60 -11.01
CA ALA A 142 -22.90 -8.75 -12.02
C ALA A 142 -22.62 -9.48 -13.35
N GLY A 143 -22.95 -10.77 -13.45
CA GLY A 143 -22.81 -11.56 -14.68
C GLY A 143 -21.55 -12.42 -14.74
N TYR A 144 -20.79 -12.54 -13.65
CA TYR A 144 -19.53 -13.27 -13.58
C TYR A 144 -19.56 -14.40 -12.54
N PRO A 145 -20.44 -15.40 -12.68
CA PRO A 145 -20.53 -16.51 -11.74
C PRO A 145 -19.22 -17.30 -11.71
N ASP A 146 -18.65 -17.45 -10.51
CA ASP A 146 -17.34 -18.08 -10.27
C ASP A 146 -16.19 -17.40 -11.05
N GLY A 147 -16.31 -16.09 -11.30
CA GLY A 147 -15.31 -15.32 -12.05
C GLY A 147 -15.32 -15.59 -13.56
N ARG A 148 -16.21 -16.45 -14.07
CA ARG A 148 -16.25 -16.79 -15.49
C ARG A 148 -16.57 -15.58 -16.35
N GLY A 149 -15.72 -15.34 -17.35
CA GLY A 149 -15.83 -14.18 -18.25
C GLY A 149 -15.34 -12.87 -17.62
N PHE A 150 -14.89 -12.87 -16.36
CA PHE A 150 -14.28 -11.70 -15.74
C PHE A 150 -12.85 -11.54 -16.25
N HIS A 151 -12.50 -10.32 -16.66
CA HIS A 151 -11.16 -9.99 -17.12
C HIS A 151 -10.82 -8.57 -16.72
N VAL A 152 -9.61 -8.39 -16.17
CA VAL A 152 -9.03 -7.07 -15.93
C VAL A 152 -8.06 -6.78 -17.05
N ALA A 153 -8.33 -5.73 -17.83
CA ALA A 153 -7.48 -5.38 -18.97
C ALA A 153 -6.06 -5.01 -18.52
N GLU A 154 -5.95 -4.26 -17.42
CA GLU A 154 -4.67 -3.82 -16.90
C GLU A 154 -4.72 -3.59 -15.38
N ALA A 155 -3.73 -4.10 -14.67
CA ALA A 155 -3.54 -3.91 -13.24
C ALA A 155 -2.11 -3.43 -12.95
N LEU A 156 -1.94 -2.18 -12.50
CA LEU A 156 -0.61 -1.55 -12.36
C LEU A 156 -0.20 -1.28 -10.91
N THR A 157 1.10 -1.24 -10.63
CA THR A 157 1.67 -0.84 -9.33
C THR A 157 3.03 -0.13 -9.53
N PRO A 158 3.38 0.90 -8.72
CA PRO A 158 4.64 1.65 -8.88
C PRO A 158 5.91 0.91 -8.40
N HIS A 159 5.77 -0.36 -7.98
CA HIS A 159 6.82 -1.34 -7.66
C HIS A 159 6.12 -2.64 -7.23
N GLU A 160 6.87 -3.75 -7.16
CA GLU A 160 6.36 -4.98 -6.53
C GLU A 160 6.07 -4.72 -5.05
N ARG A 161 4.89 -5.11 -4.59
CA ARG A 161 4.41 -4.86 -3.21
C ARG A 161 4.13 -6.17 -2.49
N GLU A 162 5.07 -7.11 -2.49
CA GLU A 162 4.94 -8.29 -1.64
C GLU A 162 5.14 -7.90 -0.16
N PRO A 163 4.42 -8.55 0.79
CA PRO A 163 3.47 -9.66 0.59
C PRO A 163 2.04 -9.25 0.19
N LEU A 164 1.74 -7.96 0.10
CA LEU A 164 0.38 -7.44 -0.17
C LEU A 164 -0.18 -7.88 -1.54
N SER A 165 0.56 -7.69 -2.63
CA SER A 165 0.11 -8.05 -3.99
C SER A 165 -0.27 -9.53 -4.08
N LYS A 166 0.53 -10.39 -3.42
CA LYS A 166 0.31 -11.83 -3.33
C LYS A 166 -0.95 -12.20 -2.54
N HIS A 167 -1.19 -11.55 -1.40
CA HIS A 167 -2.42 -11.77 -0.60
C HIS A 167 -3.67 -11.41 -1.41
N LEU A 168 -3.68 -10.26 -2.08
CA LEU A 168 -4.81 -9.83 -2.92
C LEU A 168 -5.09 -10.83 -4.03
N ARG A 169 -4.05 -11.27 -4.77
CA ARG A 169 -4.20 -12.30 -5.82
C ARG A 169 -4.78 -13.60 -5.27
N ALA A 170 -4.26 -14.08 -4.14
CA ALA A 170 -4.73 -15.31 -3.53
C ALA A 170 -6.20 -15.21 -3.09
N GLN A 171 -6.56 -14.12 -2.40
CA GLN A 171 -7.92 -13.89 -1.92
C GLN A 171 -8.92 -13.75 -3.06
N TRP A 172 -8.60 -13.02 -4.12
CA TRP A 172 -9.51 -12.88 -5.26
C TRP A 172 -9.60 -14.15 -6.09
N GLN A 173 -8.51 -14.91 -6.23
CA GLN A 173 -8.57 -16.23 -6.87
C GLN A 173 -9.44 -17.20 -6.08
N GLU A 174 -9.21 -17.32 -4.77
CA GLU A 174 -9.93 -18.23 -3.89
C GLU A 174 -11.41 -17.85 -3.74
N ASN A 175 -11.68 -16.57 -3.49
CA ASN A 175 -13.01 -16.13 -3.13
C ASN A 175 -13.87 -15.79 -4.35
N LEU A 176 -13.29 -15.30 -5.45
CA LEU A 176 -14.02 -14.81 -6.61
C LEU A 176 -13.77 -15.63 -7.88
N GLY A 177 -12.77 -16.51 -7.91
CA GLY A 177 -12.36 -17.21 -9.13
C GLY A 177 -11.67 -16.29 -10.15
N VAL A 178 -11.16 -15.12 -9.70
CA VAL A 178 -10.55 -14.11 -10.57
C VAL A 178 -9.03 -14.08 -10.37
N GLU A 179 -8.30 -14.24 -11.46
CA GLU A 179 -6.85 -14.10 -11.50
C GLU A 179 -6.46 -12.65 -11.88
N ILE A 180 -5.59 -12.04 -11.07
CA ILE A 180 -5.05 -10.70 -11.33
C ILE A 180 -3.54 -10.76 -11.50
N THR A 181 -3.03 -10.17 -12.57
CA THR A 181 -1.60 -10.03 -12.83
C THR A 181 -1.18 -8.58 -12.67
N TRP A 182 -0.52 -8.27 -11.55
CA TRP A 182 0.06 -6.95 -11.31
C TRP A 182 1.27 -6.72 -12.20
N GLN A 183 1.28 -5.59 -12.90
CA GLN A 183 2.43 -5.13 -13.66
C GLN A 183 3.10 -4.00 -12.89
N ALA A 184 4.33 -4.27 -12.43
CA ALA A 184 5.14 -3.27 -11.76
C ALA A 184 5.87 -2.40 -12.78
N MET A 185 5.93 -1.09 -12.52
CA MET A 185 6.76 -0.13 -13.23
C MET A 185 7.36 0.85 -12.23
N ASP A 186 8.37 1.63 -12.63
CA ASP A 186 8.94 2.63 -11.73
C ASP A 186 7.90 3.72 -11.37
N TYR A 187 8.12 4.37 -10.23
CA TYR A 187 7.15 5.30 -9.66
C TYR A 187 6.82 6.49 -10.58
N ALA A 188 7.81 7.03 -11.29
CA ALA A 188 7.62 8.16 -12.18
C ALA A 188 6.79 7.76 -13.40
N ALA A 189 7.14 6.62 -14.02
CA ALA A 189 6.36 6.06 -15.12
C ALA A 189 4.93 5.72 -14.69
N PHE A 190 4.74 5.13 -13.50
CA PHE A 190 3.41 4.83 -12.94
C PHE A 190 2.55 6.08 -12.83
N GLY A 191 3.09 7.16 -12.25
CA GLY A 191 2.37 8.42 -12.10
C GLY A 191 1.93 9.01 -13.44
N GLU A 192 2.84 9.07 -14.41
CA GLU A 192 2.51 9.54 -15.76
C GLU A 192 1.46 8.65 -16.44
N ARG A 193 1.62 7.33 -16.29
CA ARG A 193 0.77 6.31 -16.91
C ARG A 193 -0.66 6.36 -16.40
N VAL A 194 -0.86 6.48 -15.09
CA VAL A 194 -2.19 6.56 -14.46
C VAL A 194 -2.88 7.90 -14.80
N CYS A 195 -2.14 9.00 -14.87
CA CYS A 195 -2.72 10.31 -15.21
C CYS A 195 -3.19 10.42 -16.66
N ARG A 196 -2.47 9.81 -17.62
CA ARG A 196 -2.78 9.92 -19.04
C ARG A 196 -3.84 8.91 -19.51
N GLU A 197 -3.77 7.68 -19.02
CA GLU A 197 -4.64 6.60 -19.50
C GLU A 197 -4.97 5.64 -18.35
N PRO A 198 -5.81 5.96 -17.37
CA PRO A 198 -6.00 5.11 -16.18
C PRO A 198 -6.14 3.60 -16.47
N PRO A 199 -5.37 2.72 -15.78
CA PRO A 199 -5.55 1.26 -15.92
C PRO A 199 -6.90 0.84 -15.36
N SER A 200 -7.39 -0.37 -15.70
CA SER A 200 -8.62 -0.89 -15.11
C SER A 200 -8.54 -0.94 -13.58
N MET A 201 -7.37 -1.27 -13.03
CA MET A 201 -7.09 -1.15 -11.61
C MET A 201 -5.64 -0.76 -11.33
N SER A 202 -5.38 -0.15 -10.18
CA SER A 202 -4.02 0.09 -9.70
C SER A 202 -3.88 -0.12 -8.21
N LEU A 203 -2.72 -0.60 -7.76
CA LEU A 203 -2.36 -0.71 -6.36
C LEU A 203 -1.45 0.46 -5.98
N ALA A 204 -1.98 1.38 -5.19
CA ALA A 204 -1.34 2.65 -4.89
C ALA A 204 -1.26 2.89 -3.38
N ARG A 205 -0.49 3.92 -3.01
CA ARG A 205 -0.40 4.45 -1.65
C ARG A 205 -0.43 5.95 -1.72
N TRP A 206 -1.23 6.57 -0.85
CA TRP A 206 -1.17 8.01 -0.62
C TRP A 206 -0.56 8.29 0.75
N VAL A 207 0.13 9.42 0.88
CA VAL A 207 0.69 9.93 2.13
C VAL A 207 0.21 11.36 2.28
N ALA A 208 -0.20 11.73 3.49
CA ALA A 208 -0.59 13.08 3.80
C ALA A 208 0.57 14.06 3.52
N ASP A 209 0.38 15.04 2.62
CA ASP A 209 1.32 16.15 2.47
C ASP A 209 1.22 17.13 3.66
N TYR A 210 0.02 17.23 4.23
CA TYR A 210 -0.30 17.98 5.44
C TYR A 210 -1.47 17.29 6.17
N PRO A 211 -1.59 17.42 7.50
CA PRO A 211 -2.51 16.62 8.32
C PRO A 211 -3.95 17.15 8.29
N ASP A 212 -4.51 17.28 7.09
CA ASP A 212 -5.90 17.69 6.84
C ASP A 212 -6.60 16.68 5.92
N PRO A 213 -7.90 16.37 6.16
CA PRO A 213 -8.70 15.52 5.28
C PRO A 213 -8.71 15.94 3.80
N ASP A 214 -8.61 17.24 3.50
CA ASP A 214 -8.57 17.77 2.13
C ASP A 214 -7.41 17.17 1.31
N ASN A 215 -6.33 16.76 1.97
CA ASN A 215 -5.22 16.13 1.26
C ASN A 215 -5.54 14.69 0.78
N PHE A 216 -6.58 14.05 1.31
CA PHE A 216 -7.01 12.71 0.90
C PHE A 216 -8.25 12.69 0.01
N LEU A 217 -9.11 13.73 0.06
CA LEU A 217 -10.47 13.74 -0.50
C LEU A 217 -10.62 14.58 -1.76
#